data_AF-A0A497R9R7-F1
#
_entry.id   AF-A0A497R9R7-F1
#
_cell.length_a   1.000
_cell.length_b   1.000
_cell.length_c   1.000
_cell.angle_alpha   90.00
_cell.angle_beta   90.00
_cell.angle_gamma   90.00
#
_symmetry.space_group_name_H-M   'P 1'
#
loop_
_entity.id
_entity.type
_entity.pdbx_description
1 polymer ?
#
loop_
_entity_poly.entity_id
_entity_poly.type
_entity_poly.pdbx_seq_one_letter_code
_entity_poly.pdbx_strand_id
1 'polypeptide(L)' 'MENLTVKHANEKIQKRNTEIEKEREGKAKTTCPVCGSENCYGMSRVVGYFSIIENWNRSKQAEFSKRQKGDYWFLEE' A
#
# COMPACT_ATOMS: atom_id res chain seq x y z
N MET A 1 -27.08 21.15 -11.56
CA MET A 1 -26.17 21.05 -12.71
C MET A 1 -24.75 20.97 -12.17
N GLU A 2 -24.08 19.82 -12.23
CA GLU A 2 -22.66 19.73 -11.85
C GLU A 2 -21.83 20.62 -12.78
N ASN A 3 -21.01 21.49 -12.18
CA ASN A 3 -20.07 22.35 -12.86
C ASN A 3 -19.04 21.53 -13.66
N LEU A 4 -18.69 22.01 -14.86
CA LEU A 4 -17.76 21.34 -15.79
C LEU A 4 -16.43 20.94 -15.14
N THR A 5 -15.96 21.72 -14.16
CA THR A 5 -14.72 21.47 -13.42
C THR A 5 -14.80 20.22 -12.54
N VAL A 6 -15.96 19.95 -11.92
CA VAL A 6 -16.18 18.74 -11.10
C VAL A 6 -16.28 17.51 -11.99
N LYS A 7 -16.91 17.61 -13.15
CA LYS A 7 -16.96 16.51 -14.14
C LYS A 7 -15.57 16.05 -14.56
N HIS A 8 -14.71 17.00 -14.95
CA HIS A 8 -13.32 16.69 -15.30
C HIS A 8 -12.50 16.12 -14.13
N ALA A 9 -12.76 16.58 -12.89
CA ALA A 9 -12.09 16.03 -11.70
C ALA A 9 -12.52 14.58 -11.43
N ASN A 10 -13.82 14.28 -11.55
CA ASN A 10 -14.38 12.94 -11.40
C ASN A 10 -13.81 11.97 -12.46
N GLU A 11 -13.72 12.40 -13.71
CA GLU A 11 -13.09 11.61 -14.79
C GLU A 11 -11.62 11.29 -14.51
N LYS A 12 -10.86 12.25 -13.96
CA LYS A 12 -9.47 12.02 -13.54
C LYS A 12 -9.36 11.02 -12.39
N ILE A 13 -10.25 11.11 -11.41
CA ILE A 13 -10.32 10.16 -10.29
C ILE A 13 -10.64 8.75 -10.80
N GLN A 14 -11.62 8.64 -11.70
CA GLN A 14 -12.00 7.36 -12.31
C GLN A 14 -10.84 6.72 -13.07
N LYS A 15 -10.14 7.48 -13.93
CA LYS A 15 -8.95 6.99 -14.64
C LYS A 15 -7.87 6.49 -13.68
N ARG A 16 -7.58 7.26 -12.63
CA ARG A 16 -6.58 6.87 -11.63
C ARG A 16 -6.99 5.60 -10.87
N ASN A 17 -8.27 5.45 -10.52
CA ASN A 17 -8.75 4.24 -9.86
C ASN A 17 -8.63 3.02 -10.78
N THR A 18 -8.93 3.15 -12.07
CA THR A 18 -8.77 2.05 -13.03
C THR A 18 -7.30 1.64 -13.21
N GLU A 19 -6.36 2.59 -13.17
CA GLU A 19 -4.93 2.30 -13.23
C GLU A 19 -4.46 1.56 -11.96
N ILE A 20 -4.93 1.97 -10.78
CA ILE A 20 -4.62 1.31 -9.50
C ILE A 20 -5.12 -0.14 -9.48
N GLU A 21 -6.34 -0.38 -9.96
CA GLU A 21 -6.90 -1.75 -10.03
C GLU A 21 -6.10 -2.62 -11.01
N LYS A 22 -5.66 -2.05 -12.14
CA LYS A 22 -4.81 -2.75 -13.11
C LYS A 22 -3.41 -3.09 -12.55
N GLU A 23 -2.81 -2.22 -11.74
CA GLU A 23 -1.56 -2.51 -11.03
C GLU A 23 -1.73 -3.62 -9.98
N ARG A 24 -2.91 -3.75 -9.38
CA ARG A 24 -3.22 -4.79 -8.38
C ARG A 24 -3.42 -6.18 -8.99
N GLU A 25 -3.89 -6.25 -10.24
CA GLU A 25 -4.28 -7.50 -10.92
C GLU A 25 -3.11 -8.49 -11.12
N GLY A 26 -1.85 -8.02 -11.06
CA GLY A 26 -0.64 -8.86 -11.14
C GLY A 26 0.04 -9.18 -9.80
N LYS A 27 -0.48 -8.68 -8.67
CA LYS A 27 0.14 -8.89 -7.35
C LYS A 27 -0.46 -10.13 -6.69
N ALA A 28 0.38 -11.02 -6.18
CA ALA A 28 -0.08 -12.23 -5.48
C ALA A 28 -1.05 -11.85 -4.34
N LYS A 29 -2.29 -12.33 -4.42
CA LYS A 29 -3.31 -12.09 -3.41
C LYS A 29 -2.90 -12.75 -2.10
N THR A 30 -2.79 -11.96 -1.04
CA THR A 30 -2.57 -12.48 0.31
C THR A 30 -3.89 -12.92 0.91
N THR A 31 -3.96 -14.16 1.39
CA THR A 31 -5.14 -14.71 2.05
C THR A 31 -4.83 -15.06 3.49
N CYS A 32 -5.84 -14.93 4.36
CA CYS A 32 -5.71 -15.34 5.75
C CYS A 32 -5.57 -16.86 5.82
N PRO A 33 -4.51 -17.41 6.44
CA PRO A 33 -4.29 -18.86 6.50
C PRO A 33 -5.31 -19.59 7.39
N VAL A 34 -6.08 -18.86 8.20
CA VAL A 34 -7.07 -19.43 9.14
C VAL A 34 -8.47 -19.49 8.51
N CYS A 35 -8.92 -18.42 7.85
CA CYS A 35 -10.29 -18.31 7.33
C CYS A 35 -10.39 -18.13 5.81
N GLY A 36 -9.26 -18.04 5.10
CA GLY A 36 -9.22 -17.87 3.64
C GLY A 36 -9.61 -16.47 3.13
N SER A 37 -9.89 -15.51 4.03
CA SER A 37 -10.27 -14.15 3.64
C SER A 37 -9.21 -13.47 2.77
N GLU A 38 -9.63 -12.85 1.67
CA GLU A 38 -8.79 -11.98 0.82
C GLU A 38 -8.64 -10.56 1.39
N ASN A 39 -9.38 -10.22 2.46
CA ASN A 39 -9.33 -8.90 3.08
C ASN A 39 -8.11 -8.77 4.02
N CYS A 40 -6.91 -8.92 3.44
CA CYS A 40 -5.63 -8.85 4.14
C CYS A 40 -4.90 -7.56 3.77
N TYR A 41 -4.26 -6.94 4.77
CA TYR A 41 -3.49 -5.70 4.60
C TYR A 41 -2.06 -5.88 5.11
N GLY A 42 -1.10 -5.24 4.42
CA GLY A 42 0.25 -5.11 4.93
C GLY A 42 0.30 -4.06 6.04
N MET A 43 0.89 -4.40 7.18
CA MET A 43 1.05 -3.45 8.29
C MET A 43 2.51 -3.35 8.72
N SER A 44 2.95 -2.14 9.05
CA SER A 44 4.29 -1.89 9.56
C SER A 44 4.29 -0.79 10.62
N ARG A 45 5.31 -0.78 11.48
CA ARG A 45 5.46 0.22 12.55
C ARG A 45 6.06 1.51 12.01
N VAL A 46 5.47 2.65 12.40
CA VAL A 46 5.95 4.00 12.08
C VAL A 46 5.91 4.81 13.38
N VAL A 47 7.06 5.31 13.84
CA VAL A 47 7.18 6.10 15.09
C VAL A 47 6.48 5.46 16.30
N GLY A 48 6.53 4.13 16.40
CA GLY A 48 6.02 3.38 17.56
C GLY A 48 4.59 2.82 17.46
N TYR A 49 3.80 3.15 16.42
CA TYR A 49 2.47 2.58 16.21
C TYR A 49 2.35 1.83 14.88
N PHE A 50 1.40 0.89 14.79
CA PHE A 50 1.13 0.15 13.56
C PHE A 50 0.26 0.95 12.59
N SER A 51 0.57 0.87 11.30
CA SER A 51 -0.23 1.48 10.25
C SER A 51 -0.25 0.62 9.00
N ILE A 52 -1.32 0.76 8.21
CA ILE A 52 -1.55 0.04 6.95
C ILE A 52 -0.65 0.62 5.87
N ILE A 53 0.21 -0.21 5.28
CA ILE A 53 1.23 0.17 4.29
C ILE A 53 0.58 0.69 3.01
N GLU A 54 -0.53 0.09 2.58
CA GLU A 54 -1.27 0.47 1.38
C GLU A 54 -1.81 1.90 1.44
N ASN A 55 -2.03 2.43 2.65
CA ASN A 55 -2.51 3.80 2.86
C ASN A 55 -1.36 4.83 2.90
N TRP A 56 -0.11 4.40 2.81
CA TRP A 56 1.04 5.31 2.85
C TRP A 56 1.18 6.07 1.54
N ASN A 57 1.63 7.32 1.63
CA ASN A 57 2.01 8.09 0.45
C ASN A 57 3.28 7.51 -0.23
N ARG A 58 3.55 7.95 -1.45
CA ARG A 58 4.70 7.45 -2.24
C ARG A 58 6.05 7.63 -1.53
N SER A 59 6.26 8.71 -0.79
CA SER A 59 7.53 8.95 -0.08
C SER A 59 7.73 7.98 1.08
N LYS A 60 6.67 7.63 1.82
CA LYS A 60 6.71 6.62 2.89
C LYS A 60 6.88 5.21 2.35
N GLN A 61 6.26 4.86 1.23
CA GLN A 61 6.50 3.57 0.58
C GLN A 61 7.94 3.44 0.08
N ALA A 62 8.53 4.51 -0.46
CA ALA A 62 9.93 4.54 -0.89
C ALA A 62 10.92 4.53 0.29
N GLU A 63 10.56 5.10 1.44
CA GLU A 63 11.34 4.95 2.68
C GLU A 63 11.28 3.51 3.18
N PHE A 64 10.09 2.90 3.18
CA PHE A 64 9.88 1.52 3.61
C PHE A 64 10.74 0.52 2.84
N SER A 65 10.82 0.65 1.51
CA SER A 65 11.63 -0.22 0.66
C SER A 65 13.13 -0.10 0.91
N LYS A 66 13.57 1.00 1.53
CA LYS A 66 14.97 1.25 1.90
C LYS A 66 15.29 0.88 3.34
N ARG A 67 14.30 0.47 4.14
CA ARG A 67 14.56 0.04 5.51
C ARG A 67 15.46 -1.19 5.50
N GLN A 68 16.56 -1.11 6.23
CA GLN A 68 17.40 -2.28 6.48
C GLN A 68 16.61 -3.34 7.26
N LYS A 69 16.88 -4.61 6.96
CA LYS A 69 16.18 -5.76 7.54
C LYS A 69 16.33 -5.86 9.06
N GLY A 70 17.35 -5.19 9.62
CA GLY A 70 17.58 -5.10 11.06
C GLY A 70 18.48 -6.20 11.61
N ASP A 71 19.28 -6.85 10.77
CA ASP A 71 20.27 -7.85 11.17
C ASP A 71 21.50 -7.15 11.79
N TYR A 72 21.33 -6.58 13.00
CA TYR A 72 22.40 -5.86 13.72
C TYR A 72 23.20 -6.74 14.67
N TRP A 73 22.98 -8.06 14.64
CA TRP A 73 23.68 -8.99 15.52
C TRP A 73 25.14 -9.14 15.06
N PHE A 74 26.07 -9.03 16.00
CA PHE A 74 27.45 -9.43 15.77
C PHE A 74 27.48 -10.96 15.72
N LEU A 75 28.06 -11.53 14.66
CA LEU A 75 28.47 -12.94 14.68
C LEU A 75 29.69 -12.99 15.60
N GLU A 76 29.55 -13.63 16.77
CA GLU A 76 30.72 -14.00 17.57
C GLU A 76 31.54 -15.03 16.77
N GLU A 77 32.82 -14.72 16.54
CA GLU A 77 33.83 -15.62 15.93
C GLU A 77 34.34 -16.67 16.93
#